data_AF-A0A7G2TCS8-F1
#
_entry.id   AF-A0A7G2TCS8-F1
#
_cell.length_a   1.000
_cell.length_b   1.000
_cell.length_c   1.000
_cell.angle_alpha   90.00
_cell.angle_beta   90.00
_cell.angle_gamma   90.00
#
_symmetry.space_group_name_H-M   'P 1'
#
loop_
_entity.id
_entity.type
_entity.pdbx_description
1 polymer ?
#
loop_
_entity_poly.entity_id
_entity_poly.type
_entity_poly.pdbx_seq_one_letter_code
_entity_poly.pdbx_strand_id
1 'polypeptide(L)'
;MTLEQLKSNIKWWESKRWVYNILVGLSGGLGLFKMLTATTYDWSYCDTLVIIIWGIGANLFYSLGTLLELFDWYYLNNRLRLQRFRELLLVLGTAFSCLYTYGSVLIYLIGSVF
;
A
#
# COMPACT_ATOMS: atom_id res chain seq x y z
N MET A 1 6.96 -22.70 12.58
CA MET A 1 5.79 -22.62 11.70
C MET A 1 5.79 -23.87 10.85
N THR A 2 4.68 -24.60 10.77
CA THR A 2 4.53 -25.71 9.82
C THR A 2 4.16 -25.17 8.44
N LEU A 3 4.32 -25.98 7.38
CA LEU A 3 3.90 -25.61 6.02
C LEU A 3 2.42 -25.19 5.94
N GLU A 4 1.56 -25.87 6.71
CA GLU A 4 0.14 -25.53 6.78
C GLU A 4 -0.12 -24.18 7.46
N GLN A 5 0.65 -23.85 8.49
CA GLN A 5 0.58 -22.53 9.13
C GLN A 5 1.05 -21.43 8.17
N LEU A 6 2.10 -21.68 7.38
CA LEU A 6 2.59 -20.73 6.38
C LEU A 6 1.53 -20.45 5.30
N LYS A 7 0.92 -21.50 4.74
CA LYS A 7 -0.18 -21.37 3.77
C LYS A 7 -1.34 -20.56 4.35
N SER A 8 -1.72 -20.83 5.60
CA SER A 8 -2.77 -20.09 6.31
C SER A 8 -2.43 -18.61 6.47
N ASN A 9 -1.18 -18.29 6.81
CA ASN A 9 -0.72 -16.91 6.96
C ASN A 9 -0.73 -16.15 5.62
N ILE A 10 -0.22 -16.78 4.54
CA ILE A 10 -0.27 -16.19 3.20
C ILE A 10 -1.73 -15.94 2.78
N LYS A 11 -2.62 -16.93 3.00
CA LYS A 11 -4.06 -16.79 2.69
C LYS A 11 -4.71 -15.64 3.47
N TRP A 12 -4.29 -15.44 4.72
CA TRP A 12 -4.77 -14.31 5.52
C TRP A 12 -4.41 -12.97 4.89
N TRP A 13 -3.13 -12.76 4.53
CA TRP A 13 -2.69 -11.52 3.88
C TRP A 13 -3.37 -11.31 2.52
N GLU A 14 -3.49 -12.36 1.70
CA GLU A 14 -4.21 -12.26 0.42
C GLU A 14 -5.68 -11.88 0.59
N SER A 15 -6.35 -12.42 1.62
CA SER A 15 -7.76 -12.10 1.91
C SER A 15 -8.02 -10.62 2.25
N LYS A 16 -6.98 -9.88 2.65
CA LYS A 16 -7.06 -8.45 3.02
C LYS A 16 -6.54 -7.51 1.95
N ARG A 17 -5.92 -8.02 0.87
CA ARG A 17 -5.32 -7.22 -0.21
C ARG A 17 -6.33 -6.30 -0.88
N TRP A 18 -7.56 -6.80 -1.11
CA TRP A 18 -8.61 -6.00 -1.74
C TRP A 18 -9.03 -4.79 -0.87
N VAL A 19 -9.11 -4.96 0.44
CA VAL A 19 -9.43 -3.85 1.39
C VAL A 19 -8.33 -2.79 1.32
N TYR A 20 -7.07 -3.21 1.37
CA TYR A 20 -5.93 -2.32 1.21
C TYR A 20 -5.98 -1.55 -0.11
N ASN A 21 -6.19 -2.26 -1.23
CA ASN A 21 -6.23 -1.64 -2.57
C ASN A 21 -7.38 -0.64 -2.71
N ILE A 22 -8.56 -0.94 -2.18
CA ILE A 22 -9.70 0.00 -2.19
C ILE A 22 -9.36 1.25 -1.37
N LEU A 23 -8.83 1.10 -0.15
CA LEU A 23 -8.52 2.23 0.71
C LEU A 23 -7.43 3.13 0.10
N VAL A 24 -6.36 2.53 -0.42
CA VAL A 24 -5.27 3.28 -1.08
C VAL A 24 -5.76 3.93 -2.37
N GLY A 25 -6.56 3.22 -3.17
CA GLY A 25 -7.15 3.75 -4.40
C GLY A 25 -8.10 4.93 -4.14
N LEU A 26 -8.96 4.83 -3.13
CA LEU A 26 -9.81 5.93 -2.69
C LEU A 26 -8.99 7.13 -2.21
N SER A 27 -7.93 6.89 -1.45
CA SER A 27 -7.03 7.96 -0.99
C SER A 27 -6.40 8.71 -2.16
N GLY A 28 -5.88 7.99 -3.16
CA GLY A 28 -5.36 8.59 -4.38
C GLY A 28 -6.43 9.34 -5.18
N GLY A 29 -7.61 8.73 -5.34
CA GLY A 29 -8.75 9.34 -6.03
C GLY A 29 -9.22 10.65 -5.37
N LEU A 30 -9.25 10.71 -4.04
CA LEU A 30 -9.57 11.93 -3.29
C LEU A 30 -8.50 13.02 -3.50
N GLY A 31 -7.23 12.64 -3.54
CA GLY A 31 -6.13 13.56 -3.85
C GLY A 31 -6.26 14.15 -5.25
N LEU A 32 -6.52 13.30 -6.25
CA LEU A 32 -6.72 13.71 -7.64
C LEU A 32 -7.94 14.61 -7.79
N PHE A 33 -9.07 14.21 -7.21
CA PHE A 33 -10.32 14.98 -7.24
C PHE A 33 -10.12 16.40 -6.68
N LYS A 34 -9.44 16.51 -5.53
CA LYS A 34 -9.16 17.81 -4.90
C LYS A 34 -8.29 18.71 -5.80
N MET A 35 -7.24 18.16 -6.42
CA MET A 35 -6.32 18.96 -7.23
C MET A 35 -6.95 19.34 -8.57
N LEU A 36 -7.57 18.40 -9.27
CA LEU A 36 -8.20 18.65 -10.57
C LEU A 36 -9.38 19.63 -10.48
N THR A 37 -10.04 19.75 -9.33
CA THR A 37 -11.08 20.77 -9.10
C THR A 37 -10.52 22.12 -8.68
N ALA A 38 -9.31 22.17 -8.15
CA ALA A 38 -8.67 23.40 -7.67
C ALA A 38 -7.77 24.08 -8.71
N THR A 39 -7.30 23.35 -9.72
CA THR A 39 -6.32 23.84 -10.70
C THR A 39 -6.72 23.45 -12.13
N THR A 40 -6.43 24.31 -13.10
CA THR A 40 -6.46 23.94 -14.52
C THR A 40 -5.24 23.09 -14.84
N TYR A 41 -5.42 21.77 -14.84
CA TYR A 41 -4.37 20.80 -15.12
C TYR A 41 -4.69 19.98 -16.37
N ASP A 42 -3.77 19.97 -17.33
CA ASP A 42 -3.90 19.16 -18.54
C ASP A 42 -3.32 17.76 -18.30
N TRP A 43 -4.19 16.76 -18.35
CA TRP A 43 -3.81 15.37 -18.11
C TRP A 43 -2.94 14.82 -19.25
N SER A 44 -1.75 14.34 -18.90
CA SER A 44 -0.80 13.76 -19.85
C SER A 44 -0.81 12.23 -19.82
N TYR A 45 -0.24 11.60 -20.86
CA TYR A 45 0.01 10.16 -20.87
C TYR A 45 0.94 9.71 -19.74
N CYS A 46 1.91 10.55 -19.37
CA CYS A 46 2.85 10.28 -18.29
C CYS A 46 2.13 10.13 -16.94
N ASP A 47 1.08 10.91 -16.67
CA ASP A 47 0.32 10.84 -15.41
C ASP A 47 -0.34 9.48 -15.22
N THR A 48 -0.93 8.95 -16.29
CA THR A 48 -1.51 7.60 -16.30
C THR A 48 -0.45 6.54 -16.01
N LEU A 49 0.75 6.65 -16.62
CA LEU A 49 1.85 5.72 -16.37
C LEU A 49 2.32 5.77 -14.91
N VAL A 50 2.46 6.97 -14.35
CA VAL A 50 2.87 7.17 -12.94
C VAL A 50 1.87 6.49 -12.00
N ILE A 51 0.57 6.64 -12.26
CA ILE A 51 -0.48 6.00 -11.44
C ILE A 51 -0.43 4.47 -11.54
N ILE A 52 -0.20 3.91 -12.74
CA ILE A 52 -0.07 2.46 -12.91
C ILE A 52 1.16 1.94 -12.16
N ILE A 53 2.31 2.59 -12.32
CA ILE A 53 3.55 2.24 -11.62
C ILE A 53 3.34 2.31 -10.10
N TRP A 54 2.64 3.35 -9.62
CA TRP A 54 2.27 3.50 -8.22
C TRP A 54 1.38 2.36 -7.73
N GLY A 55 0.36 1.96 -8.50
CA GLY A 55 -0.51 0.83 -8.17
C GLY A 55 0.25 -0.49 -8.02
N ILE A 56 1.21 -0.75 -8.89
CA ILE A 56 2.11 -1.92 -8.80
C ILE A 56 2.97 -1.81 -7.54
N GLY A 57 3.62 -0.67 -7.34
CA GLY A 57 4.46 -0.40 -6.16
C GLY A 57 3.70 -0.59 -4.86
N ALA A 58 2.49 -0.03 -4.74
CA ALA A 58 1.65 -0.15 -3.56
C ALA A 58 1.30 -1.61 -3.22
N ASN A 59 1.08 -2.46 -4.23
CA ASN A 59 0.84 -3.90 -4.04
C ASN A 59 2.11 -4.68 -3.65
N LEU A 60 3.27 -4.26 -4.16
CA LEU A 60 4.56 -4.80 -3.72
C LEU A 60 4.81 -4.46 -2.24
N PHE A 61 4.60 -3.20 -1.83
CA PHE A 61 4.75 -2.78 -0.44
C PHE A 61 3.78 -3.48 0.50
N TYR A 62 2.53 -3.72 0.07
CA TYR A 62 1.59 -4.54 0.83
C TYR A 62 2.16 -5.93 1.17
N SER A 63 2.86 -6.53 0.20
CA SER A 63 3.41 -7.88 0.33
C SER A 63 4.59 -7.95 1.32
N LEU A 64 5.14 -6.81 1.75
CA LEU A 64 6.15 -6.77 2.82
C LEU A 64 5.61 -7.29 4.15
N GLY A 65 4.31 -7.14 4.45
CA GLY A 65 3.72 -7.70 5.68
C GLY A 65 3.90 -9.22 5.77
N THR A 66 3.58 -9.94 4.70
CA THR A 66 3.80 -11.38 4.58
C THR A 66 5.29 -11.74 4.64
N LEU A 67 6.14 -10.96 3.96
CA LEU A 67 7.59 -11.20 3.95
C LEU A 67 8.22 -11.00 5.34
N LEU A 68 7.76 -10.03 6.11
CA LEU A 68 8.21 -9.81 7.49
C LEU A 68 7.86 -10.99 8.39
N GLU A 69 6.65 -11.54 8.28
CA GLU A 69 6.29 -12.77 9.01
C GLU A 69 7.17 -13.96 8.62
N LEU A 70 7.44 -14.12 7.32
CA LEU A 70 8.34 -15.17 6.82
C LEU A 70 9.77 -14.97 7.33
N PHE A 71 10.23 -13.72 7.38
CA PHE A 71 11.55 -13.34 7.86
C PHE A 71 11.72 -13.62 9.36
N ASP A 72 10.75 -13.22 10.20
CA ASP A 72 10.76 -13.52 11.64
C ASP A 72 10.78 -15.04 11.88
N TRP A 73 10.03 -15.79 11.07
CA TRP A 73 10.03 -17.24 11.18
C TRP A 73 11.36 -17.88 10.77
N TYR A 74 11.87 -17.55 9.59
CA TYR A 74 13.04 -18.23 9.01
C TYR A 74 14.36 -17.77 9.65
N TYR A 75 14.54 -16.47 9.87
CA TYR A 75 15.81 -15.91 10.35
C TYR A 75 15.83 -15.69 11.86
N LEU A 76 14.71 -15.30 12.46
CA LEU A 76 14.66 -14.93 13.88
C LEU A 76 14.06 -16.01 14.77
N ASN A 77 13.73 -17.19 14.21
CA ASN A 77 13.12 -18.30 14.92
C ASN A 77 11.87 -17.87 15.73
N ASN A 78 11.03 -16.99 15.16
CA ASN A 78 9.84 -16.42 15.81
C ASN A 78 10.11 -15.68 17.13
N ARG A 79 11.29 -15.06 17.31
CA ARG A 79 11.56 -14.25 18.52
C ARG A 79 10.65 -13.03 18.62
N LEU A 80 10.32 -12.38 17.51
CA LEU A 80 9.48 -11.17 17.52
C LEU A 80 7.98 -11.51 17.54
N ARG A 81 7.61 -12.72 17.12
CA ARG A 81 6.23 -13.21 17.07
C ARG A 81 5.34 -12.28 16.23
N LEU A 82 5.84 -11.83 15.07
CA LEU A 82 5.18 -10.81 14.23
C LEU A 82 3.77 -11.22 13.79
N GLN A 83 3.49 -12.51 13.69
CA GLN A 83 2.16 -13.04 13.42
C GLN A 83 1.08 -12.52 14.39
N ARG A 84 1.43 -12.22 15.66
CA ARG A 84 0.51 -11.64 16.65
C ARG A 84 0.17 -10.18 16.34
N PHE A 85 1.06 -9.48 15.65
CA PHE A 85 0.95 -8.06 15.33
C PHE A 85 0.47 -7.80 13.90
N ARG A 86 0.10 -8.85 13.13
CA ARG A 86 -0.30 -8.72 11.72
C ARG A 86 -1.44 -7.74 11.47
N GLU A 87 -2.42 -7.68 12.37
CA GLU A 87 -3.52 -6.71 12.26
C GLU A 87 -3.04 -5.27 12.45
N LEU A 88 -2.15 -5.05 13.43
CA LEU A 88 -1.52 -3.75 13.63
C LEU A 88 -0.65 -3.35 12.43
N LEU A 89 0.16 -4.28 11.90
CA LEU A 89 0.97 -4.05 10.70
C LEU A 89 0.09 -3.72 9.49
N LEU A 90 -1.02 -4.43 9.32
CA LEU A 90 -1.99 -4.16 8.26
C LEU A 90 -2.61 -2.77 8.41
N VAL A 91 -3.10 -2.41 9.61
CA VAL A 91 -3.75 -1.11 9.84
C VAL A 91 -2.75 0.03 9.68
N LEU A 92 -1.58 -0.05 10.32
CA LEU A 92 -0.55 0.99 10.25
C LEU A 92 0.00 1.12 8.83
N GLY A 93 0.28 -0.01 8.16
CA GLY A 93 0.75 -0.03 6.78
C GLY A 93 -0.28 0.54 5.81
N THR A 94 -1.57 0.21 5.99
CA THR A 94 -2.66 0.76 5.17
C THR A 94 -2.82 2.26 5.41
N ALA A 95 -2.83 2.70 6.67
CA ALA A 95 -2.94 4.12 7.02
C ALA A 95 -1.76 4.92 6.44
N PHE A 96 -0.54 4.41 6.60
CA PHE A 96 0.65 4.99 6.01
C PHE A 96 0.56 5.07 4.48
N SER A 97 0.21 3.97 3.80
CA SER A 97 0.06 3.96 2.35
C SER A 97 -1.02 4.93 1.86
N CYS A 98 -2.13 5.08 2.60
CA CYS A 98 -3.17 6.05 2.25
C CYS A 98 -2.66 7.48 2.36
N LEU A 99 -2.03 7.83 3.49
CA LEU A 99 -1.46 9.16 3.72
C LEU A 99 -0.38 9.49 2.70
N TYR A 100 0.52 8.54 2.45
CA TYR A 100 1.60 8.69 1.48
C TYR A 100 1.05 8.85 0.06
N THR A 101 0.06 8.06 -0.34
CA THR A 101 -0.56 8.16 -1.67
C THR A 101 -1.23 9.52 -1.85
N TYR A 102 -2.03 9.94 -0.87
CA TYR A 102 -2.69 11.25 -0.91
C TYR A 102 -1.67 12.39 -0.99
N GLY A 103 -0.66 12.39 -0.12
CA GLY A 103 0.40 13.40 -0.11
C GLY A 103 1.21 13.42 -1.39
N SER A 104 1.53 12.25 -1.96
CA SER A 104 2.28 12.15 -3.22
C SER A 104 1.51 12.75 -4.39
N VAL A 105 0.20 12.52 -4.46
CA VAL A 105 -0.65 13.13 -5.50
C VAL A 105 -0.64 14.65 -5.37
N LEU A 106 -0.77 15.19 -4.15
CA LEU A 106 -0.72 16.63 -3.94
C LEU A 106 0.64 17.20 -4.35
N ILE A 107 1.74 16.59 -3.92
CA ILE A 107 3.10 17.06 -4.23
C ILE A 107 3.35 17.01 -5.73
N TYR A 108 2.99 15.91 -6.39
CA TYR A 108 3.19 15.73 -7.82
C TYR A 108 2.41 16.77 -8.63
N LEU A 109 1.12 16.98 -8.33
CA LEU A 109 0.30 17.94 -9.07
C LEU A 109 0.59 19.40 -8.72
N ILE A 110 1.02 19.71 -7.49
CA ILE A 110 1.52 21.05 -7.18
C ILE A 110 2.80 21.33 -7.98
N GLY A 111 3.75 20.39 -7.97
CA GLY A 111 5.02 20.54 -8.68
C GLY A 111 4.91 20.53 -10.21
N SER A 112 3.79 20.11 -10.79
CA SER A 112 3.55 20.18 -12.23
C SER A 112 2.75 21.42 -12.67
N VAL A 113 2.12 22.13 -11.72
CA VAL A 113 1.36 23.37 -11.98
C VAL A 113 2.21 24.63 -11.80
N PHE A 114 3.23 24.59 -10.93
CA PHE A 114 4.19 25.69 -10.70
C PHE A 114 5.53 25.43 -11.39
#